data_AF-A0A7R9XSU4-F1
#
_entry.id   AF-A0A7R9XSU4-F1
#
_cell.length_a   1.000
_cell.length_b   1.000
_cell.length_c   1.000
_cell.angle_alpha   90.00
_cell.angle_beta   90.00
_cell.angle_gamma   90.00
#
_symmetry.space_group_name_H-M   'P 1'
#
loop_
_entity.id
_entity.type
_entity.pdbx_description
1 polymer ?
#
loop_
_entity_poly.entity_id
_entity_poly.type
_entity_poly.pdbx_seq_one_letter_code
_entity_poly.pdbx_strand_id
1 'polypeptide(L)'
;TLSVGQDLTIDTAGDLNFAATHRQMINLRVGSAGFGIGTQTDTTYFRSPGHFAFYEDGTHSTTDLDANGGTARLVIKSGGNVGIGTTTPGYKLQVAGTAYMGSWLYVHEYVQIGTTLSVGQDLTIDTAGDLNFAATHRQMINLRVGSAGFGIGTQTDTTYFRSPGHFAFYEDGTHSTTDLDANGGTARLVIKSGGNVGIGTTTPGYKLQVAGTAYMGSWLYVHEYVQIGTTLSVGQD
;
A
#
# COMPACT_ATOMS: atom_id res chain seq x y z
N THR A 1 62.40 10.28 -7.88
CA THR A 1 61.28 11.19 -8.16
C THR A 1 61.35 11.66 -9.61
N LEU A 2 60.51 11.12 -10.49
CA LEU A 2 60.22 11.76 -11.78
C LEU A 2 59.17 12.84 -11.50
N SER A 3 59.55 14.12 -11.53
CA SER A 3 58.61 15.24 -11.43
C SER A 3 58.26 15.69 -12.84
N VAL A 4 56.98 15.53 -13.21
CA VAL A 4 56.44 16.10 -14.45
C VAL A 4 55.70 17.37 -14.06
N GLY A 5 56.47 18.43 -13.77
CA GLY A 5 55.94 19.71 -13.27
C GLY A 5 55.65 19.73 -11.76
N GLN A 6 55.23 20.90 -11.25
CA GLN A 6 54.94 21.13 -9.82
C GLN A 6 53.66 20.42 -9.32
N ASP A 7 52.88 19.83 -10.24
CA ASP A 7 51.52 19.37 -9.94
C ASP A 7 51.39 17.84 -9.82
N LEU A 8 52.44 17.07 -10.12
CA LEU A 8 52.45 15.60 -10.06
C LEU A 8 53.80 15.06 -9.60
N THR A 9 53.81 14.26 -8.53
CA THR A 9 55.01 13.58 -8.03
C THR A 9 54.73 12.11 -7.73
N ILE A 10 55.75 11.28 -7.87
CA ILE A 10 55.79 9.93 -7.27
C ILE A 10 56.78 10.00 -6.12
N ASP A 11 56.32 9.81 -4.89
CA ASP A 11 57.18 9.91 -3.72
C ASP A 11 58.07 8.67 -3.53
N THR A 12 58.84 8.66 -2.44
CA THR A 12 59.75 7.55 -2.12
C THR A 12 59.03 6.30 -1.62
N ALA A 13 57.76 6.40 -1.23
CA ALA A 13 56.92 5.24 -0.91
C ALA A 13 56.26 4.66 -2.17
N GLY A 14 56.31 5.39 -3.30
CA GLY A 14 55.71 4.98 -4.57
C GLY A 14 54.32 5.56 -4.79
N ASP A 15 53.87 6.48 -3.94
CA ASP A 15 52.53 7.07 -4.04
C ASP A 15 52.51 8.16 -5.11
N LEU A 16 51.45 8.19 -5.92
CA LEU A 16 51.18 9.23 -6.92
C LEU A 16 50.45 10.41 -6.26
N ASN A 17 51.15 11.52 -6.09
CA ASN A 17 50.71 12.70 -5.35
C ASN A 17 50.39 13.88 -6.29
N PHE A 18 49.26 14.55 -6.06
CA PHE A 18 48.81 15.74 -6.80
C PHE A 18 48.90 17.02 -5.95
N ALA A 19 49.24 18.16 -6.57
CA ALA A 19 49.28 19.45 -5.86
C ALA A 19 47.88 19.99 -5.51
N ALA A 20 47.77 20.67 -4.37
CA ALA A 20 46.50 21.09 -3.75
C ALA A 20 45.76 22.25 -4.47
N THR A 21 46.36 22.89 -5.47
CA THR A 21 45.88 24.16 -6.08
C THR A 21 45.19 24.01 -7.44
N HIS A 22 45.27 22.84 -8.07
CA HIS A 22 44.67 22.60 -9.39
C HIS A 22 43.64 21.46 -9.34
N ARG A 23 42.61 21.49 -10.19
CA ARG A 23 41.67 20.36 -10.33
C ARG A 23 42.45 19.11 -10.77
N GLN A 24 42.46 18.10 -9.93
CA GLN A 24 43.21 16.88 -10.11
C GLN A 24 42.34 15.90 -10.91
N MET A 25 42.60 15.76 -12.21
CA MET A 25 41.93 14.75 -13.03
C MET A 25 43.00 13.84 -13.65
N ILE A 26 43.05 12.58 -13.22
CA ILE A 26 43.78 11.54 -13.95
C ILE A 26 42.96 11.21 -15.19
N ASN A 27 43.36 11.78 -16.33
CA ASN A 27 42.70 11.55 -17.60
C ASN A 27 43.28 10.27 -18.22
N LEU A 28 42.75 9.10 -17.84
CA LEU A 28 43.17 7.79 -18.38
C LEU A 28 42.62 7.52 -19.79
N ARG A 29 42.63 8.52 -20.67
CA ARG A 29 42.10 8.38 -22.01
C ARG A 29 43.06 7.56 -22.88
N VAL A 30 42.79 6.28 -23.07
CA VAL A 30 43.43 5.47 -24.12
C VAL A 30 42.62 5.63 -25.41
N GLY A 31 42.99 6.59 -26.26
CA GLY A 31 42.38 6.78 -27.58
C GLY A 31 40.92 7.26 -27.60
N SER A 32 40.17 6.87 -28.63
CA SER A 32 38.74 7.22 -28.82
C SER A 32 37.78 6.49 -27.87
N ALA A 33 38.27 5.52 -27.07
CA ALA A 33 37.43 4.59 -26.31
C ALA A 33 37.22 4.97 -24.81
N GLY A 34 37.99 5.92 -24.27
CA GLY A 34 37.66 6.62 -23.02
C GLY A 34 37.37 5.75 -21.79
N PHE A 35 38.35 4.96 -21.33
CA PHE A 35 38.23 4.12 -20.12
C PHE A 35 38.90 4.77 -18.89
N GLY A 36 38.46 4.42 -17.67
CA GLY A 36 38.88 5.04 -16.39
C GLY A 36 39.68 4.11 -15.45
N ILE A 37 39.86 4.54 -14.18
CA ILE A 37 40.61 3.81 -13.12
C ILE A 37 39.82 2.56 -12.71
N GLY A 38 40.46 1.38 -12.65
CA GLY A 38 39.80 0.10 -12.27
C GLY A 38 40.16 -1.11 -13.15
N THR A 39 41.17 -1.00 -14.02
CA THR A 39 41.51 -1.99 -15.05
C THR A 39 42.44 -3.12 -14.57
N GLN A 40 42.11 -3.85 -13.50
CA GLN A 40 42.76 -5.12 -13.15
C GLN A 40 41.71 -6.18 -12.75
N THR A 41 42.13 -7.44 -12.64
CA THR A 41 41.34 -8.71 -12.66
C THR A 41 39.97 -8.73 -11.99
N ASP A 42 39.67 -7.79 -11.10
CA ASP A 42 38.38 -7.60 -10.43
C ASP A 42 37.89 -6.14 -10.66
N THR A 43 36.92 -5.93 -11.56
CA THR A 43 36.45 -4.58 -11.92
C THR A 43 35.53 -4.00 -10.83
N THR A 44 36.03 -3.10 -9.98
CA THR A 44 35.17 -2.38 -9.02
C THR A 44 34.41 -1.20 -9.66
N TYR A 45 34.91 -0.67 -10.78
CA TYR A 45 34.44 0.58 -11.37
C TYR A 45 34.57 0.60 -12.89
N PHE A 46 33.51 0.99 -13.59
CA PHE A 46 33.51 1.20 -15.04
C PHE A 46 32.88 2.54 -15.41
N ARG A 47 33.57 3.29 -16.26
CA ARG A 47 33.06 4.51 -16.91
C ARG A 47 33.21 4.35 -18.41
N SER A 48 32.09 4.35 -19.13
CA SER A 48 32.07 4.47 -20.59
C SER A 48 31.70 5.91 -20.99
N PRO A 49 31.78 6.27 -22.29
CA PRO A 49 31.31 7.57 -22.76
C PRO A 49 29.83 7.85 -22.44
N GLY A 50 29.01 6.81 -22.27
CA GLY A 50 27.58 6.93 -22.01
C GLY A 50 27.18 6.66 -20.56
N HIS A 51 27.89 5.78 -19.84
CA HIS A 51 27.38 5.20 -18.61
C HIS A 51 28.44 5.12 -17.52
N PHE A 52 27.96 5.01 -16.28
CA PHE A 52 28.78 4.87 -15.10
C PHE A 52 28.24 3.71 -14.28
N ALA A 53 29.10 2.76 -13.89
CA ALA A 53 28.66 1.57 -13.18
C ALA A 53 29.67 1.08 -12.12
N PHE A 54 29.13 0.52 -11.05
CA PHE A 54 29.85 -0.29 -10.07
C PHE A 54 29.43 -1.75 -10.24
N TYR A 55 30.43 -2.63 -10.29
CA TYR A 55 30.25 -4.07 -10.38
C TYR A 55 30.79 -4.76 -9.12
N GLU A 56 30.22 -5.92 -8.81
CA GLU A 56 30.83 -6.91 -7.93
C GLU A 56 31.28 -8.08 -8.79
N ASP A 57 32.54 -8.49 -8.61
CA ASP A 57 33.23 -9.51 -9.40
C ASP A 57 33.19 -9.26 -10.91
N GLY A 58 33.49 -10.32 -11.68
CA GLY A 58 33.54 -10.28 -13.13
C GLY A 58 34.89 -9.89 -13.68
N THR A 59 35.02 -10.05 -15.00
CA THR A 59 36.24 -9.73 -15.72
C THR A 59 36.05 -8.51 -16.62
N HIS A 60 37.14 -7.96 -17.14
CA HIS A 60 37.09 -6.80 -18.03
C HIS A 60 36.27 -7.12 -19.29
N SER A 61 35.20 -6.35 -19.51
CA SER A 61 34.52 -6.29 -20.80
C SER A 61 34.68 -4.91 -21.42
N THR A 62 34.98 -4.86 -22.72
CA THR A 62 35.00 -3.61 -23.49
C THR A 62 33.62 -3.21 -24.00
N THR A 63 32.63 -4.08 -23.85
CA THR A 63 31.22 -3.85 -24.18
C THR A 63 30.54 -3.04 -23.08
N ASP A 64 29.73 -2.07 -23.49
CA ASP A 64 29.10 -1.13 -22.57
C ASP A 64 28.10 -1.85 -21.64
N LEU A 65 28.17 -1.53 -20.35
CA LEU A 65 27.41 -2.16 -19.26
C LEU A 65 27.56 -3.69 -19.09
N ASP A 66 28.58 -4.29 -19.68
CA ASP A 66 28.85 -5.72 -19.55
C ASP A 66 29.88 -5.99 -18.44
N ALA A 67 29.45 -6.73 -17.42
CA ALA A 67 30.28 -7.10 -16.29
C ALA A 67 31.11 -8.39 -16.52
N ASN A 68 30.96 -9.04 -17.68
CA ASN A 68 31.60 -10.32 -18.06
C ASN A 68 31.73 -11.30 -16.88
N GLY A 69 30.59 -11.77 -16.39
CA GLY A 69 30.46 -12.66 -15.24
C GLY A 69 30.22 -11.95 -13.90
N GLY A 70 30.40 -10.63 -13.81
CA GLY A 70 30.12 -9.82 -12.63
C GLY A 70 28.65 -9.40 -12.50
N THR A 71 28.30 -8.79 -11.38
CA THR A 71 26.96 -8.27 -11.10
C THR A 71 26.97 -6.76 -10.97
N ALA A 72 26.15 -6.06 -11.77
CA ALA A 72 25.98 -4.62 -11.65
C ALA A 72 25.27 -4.27 -10.33
N ARG A 73 25.94 -3.51 -9.46
CA ARG A 73 25.38 -3.08 -8.17
C ARG A 73 24.73 -1.70 -8.27
N LEU A 74 25.36 -0.77 -9.00
CA LEU A 74 24.83 0.56 -9.28
C LEU A 74 25.18 0.95 -10.71
N VAL A 75 24.19 1.45 -11.46
CA VAL A 75 24.35 1.93 -12.83
C VAL A 75 23.72 3.31 -12.94
N ILE A 76 24.41 4.25 -13.58
CA ILE A 76 23.90 5.57 -13.95
C ILE A 76 24.03 5.68 -15.47
N LYS A 77 22.89 5.77 -16.15
CA LYS A 77 22.84 5.93 -17.61
C LYS A 77 23.00 7.39 -18.02
N SER A 78 23.40 7.62 -19.28
CA SER A 78 23.55 8.97 -19.87
C SER A 78 22.26 9.77 -19.81
N GLY A 79 21.10 9.11 -19.91
CA GLY A 79 19.78 9.72 -19.75
C GLY A 79 19.42 10.07 -18.29
N GLY A 80 20.33 9.85 -17.33
CA GLY A 80 20.13 10.12 -15.91
C GLY A 80 19.35 9.05 -15.15
N ASN A 81 19.06 7.91 -15.77
CA ASN A 81 18.40 6.79 -15.07
C ASN A 81 19.41 6.07 -14.19
N VAL A 82 19.05 5.85 -12.92
CA VAL A 82 19.85 5.14 -11.93
C VAL A 82 19.24 3.75 -11.68
N GLY A 83 20.03 2.70 -11.86
CA GLY A 83 19.67 1.32 -11.55
C GLY A 83 20.46 0.81 -10.35
N ILE A 84 19.80 0.20 -9.36
CA ILE A 84 20.44 -0.55 -8.27
C ILE A 84 20.07 -2.02 -8.45
N GLY A 85 21.07 -2.88 -8.61
CA GLY A 85 20.87 -4.29 -8.94
C GLY A 85 20.32 -4.56 -10.36
N THR A 86 20.30 -3.56 -11.25
CA THR A 86 19.86 -3.70 -12.64
C THR A 86 20.66 -2.81 -13.59
N THR A 87 20.95 -3.31 -14.79
CA THR A 87 21.60 -2.57 -15.90
C THR A 87 20.58 -1.92 -16.84
N THR A 88 19.29 -2.23 -16.69
CA THR A 88 18.22 -1.79 -17.59
C THR A 88 17.11 -1.00 -16.87
N PRO A 89 17.44 0.09 -16.13
CA PRO A 89 16.44 0.89 -15.45
C PRO A 89 15.45 1.53 -16.44
N GLY A 90 14.17 1.18 -16.32
CA GLY A 90 13.04 1.74 -17.08
C GLY A 90 12.51 3.05 -16.51
N TYR A 91 12.90 3.41 -15.28
CA TYR A 91 12.55 4.66 -14.60
C TYR A 91 13.81 5.44 -14.20
N LYS A 92 13.62 6.70 -13.76
CA LYS A 92 14.72 7.55 -13.29
C LYS A 92 15.51 6.93 -12.13
N LEU A 93 14.82 6.19 -11.26
CA LEU A 93 15.43 5.31 -10.28
C LEU A 93 14.71 3.96 -10.33
N GLN A 94 15.44 2.87 -10.48
CA GLN A 94 14.91 1.51 -10.37
C GLN A 94 15.80 0.68 -9.45
N VAL A 95 15.19 0.05 -8.45
CA VAL A 95 15.85 -0.91 -7.56
C VAL A 95 15.29 -2.29 -7.87
N ALA A 96 16.15 -3.21 -8.30
CA ALA A 96 15.81 -4.62 -8.44
C ALA A 96 16.04 -5.32 -7.09
N GLY A 97 15.02 -5.30 -6.23
CA GLY A 97 15.08 -5.87 -4.88
C GLY A 97 14.34 -5.00 -3.85
N THR A 98 14.69 -5.16 -2.58
CA THR A 98 14.10 -4.38 -1.47
C THR A 98 14.85 -3.07 -1.26
N ALA A 99 14.12 -1.97 -1.13
CA ALA A 99 14.65 -0.68 -0.69
C ALA A 99 14.22 -0.41 0.76
N TYR A 100 15.18 -0.15 1.65
CA TYR A 100 14.91 0.28 3.01
C TYR A 100 15.13 1.79 3.14
N MET A 101 14.10 2.50 3.62
CA MET A 101 14.16 3.93 3.91
C MET A 101 14.19 4.11 5.43
N GLY A 102 15.31 4.57 5.98
CA GLY A 102 15.48 4.74 7.45
C GLY A 102 14.68 5.89 8.07
N SER A 103 13.91 6.63 7.26
CA SER A 103 13.08 7.75 7.67
C SER A 103 11.92 7.90 6.67
N TRP A 104 11.38 9.11 6.53
CA TRP A 104 10.26 9.39 5.64
C TRP A 104 10.64 9.25 4.16
N LEU A 105 9.79 8.55 3.40
CA LEU A 105 9.73 8.65 1.95
C LEU A 105 8.67 9.68 1.58
N TYR A 106 9.09 10.84 1.05
CA TYR A 106 8.17 11.86 0.55
C TYR A 106 7.85 11.60 -0.92
N VAL A 107 6.56 11.48 -1.26
CA VAL A 107 6.07 11.30 -2.64
C VAL A 107 5.13 12.46 -2.95
N HIS A 108 5.39 13.17 -4.06
CA HIS A 108 4.68 14.40 -4.41
C HIS A 108 3.22 14.15 -4.86
N GLU A 109 3.00 13.10 -5.65
CA GLU A 109 1.68 12.75 -6.17
C GLU A 109 1.18 11.45 -5.52
N TYR A 110 1.16 10.35 -6.27
CA TYR A 110 0.65 9.06 -5.84
C TYR A 110 1.75 7.99 -5.81
N VAL A 111 1.53 6.95 -5.00
CA VAL A 111 2.36 5.75 -4.96
C VAL A 111 1.64 4.66 -5.75
N GLN A 112 2.25 4.19 -6.85
CA GLN A 112 1.76 3.03 -7.60
C GLN A 112 2.37 1.75 -7.02
N ILE A 113 1.54 0.74 -6.74
CA ILE A 113 1.94 -0.51 -6.09
C ILE A 113 1.45 -1.67 -6.94
N GLY A 114 2.38 -2.50 -7.40
CA GLY A 114 2.07 -3.57 -8.36
C GLY A 114 1.40 -4.79 -7.73
N THR A 115 1.57 -5.02 -6.43
CA THR A 115 0.99 -6.17 -5.73
C THR A 115 0.34 -5.80 -4.40
N THR A 116 1.12 -5.65 -3.33
CA THR A 116 0.60 -5.43 -1.98
C THR A 116 1.28 -4.26 -1.30
N LEU A 117 0.48 -3.31 -0.78
CA LEU A 117 0.95 -2.32 0.18
C LEU A 117 0.67 -2.84 1.57
N SER A 118 1.71 -3.20 2.33
CA SER A 118 1.58 -3.45 3.77
C SER A 118 2.04 -2.21 4.53
N VAL A 119 1.12 -1.55 5.23
CA VAL A 119 1.44 -0.43 6.13
C VAL A 119 1.44 -0.98 7.56
N GLY A 120 2.63 -1.43 7.99
CA GLY A 120 2.75 -2.19 9.24
C GLY A 120 2.04 -3.56 9.16
N GLN A 121 1.85 -4.21 10.31
CA GLN A 121 1.14 -5.49 10.40
C GLN A 121 -0.38 -5.36 10.23
N ASP A 122 -0.90 -4.15 10.00
CA ASP A 122 -2.30 -3.81 10.35
C ASP A 122 -3.18 -3.50 9.14
N LEU A 123 -2.59 -3.06 8.03
CA LEU A 123 -3.32 -2.66 6.82
C LEU A 123 -2.61 -3.19 5.57
N THR A 124 -3.34 -3.97 4.76
CA THR A 124 -2.88 -4.41 3.45
C THR A 124 -3.87 -4.03 2.35
N ILE A 125 -3.38 -3.46 1.26
CA ILE A 125 -4.12 -3.47 -0.02
C ILE A 125 -3.56 -4.63 -0.82
N ASP A 126 -4.37 -5.65 -1.13
CA ASP A 126 -3.88 -6.86 -1.81
C ASP A 126 -3.94 -6.76 -3.35
N THR A 127 -3.52 -7.83 -4.03
CA THR A 127 -3.50 -7.89 -5.49
C THR A 127 -4.87 -7.93 -6.15
N ALA A 128 -5.93 -8.23 -5.39
CA ALA A 128 -7.31 -8.16 -5.85
C ALA A 128 -7.88 -6.73 -5.71
N GLY A 129 -7.15 -5.82 -5.05
CA GLY A 129 -7.58 -4.46 -4.77
C GLY A 129 -8.37 -4.33 -3.46
N ASP A 130 -8.40 -5.37 -2.64
CA ASP A 130 -9.14 -5.36 -1.39
C ASP A 130 -8.32 -4.67 -0.28
N LEU A 131 -9.00 -3.79 0.48
CA LEU A 131 -8.44 -3.17 1.67
C LEU A 131 -8.69 -4.08 2.87
N ASN A 132 -7.69 -4.91 3.17
CA ASN A 132 -7.73 -5.85 4.28
C ASN A 132 -7.10 -5.26 5.53
N PHE A 133 -7.75 -5.49 6.67
CA PHE A 133 -7.22 -5.13 7.99
C PHE A 133 -6.85 -6.39 8.75
N ALA A 134 -5.79 -6.33 9.56
CA ALA A 134 -5.45 -7.44 10.44
C ALA A 134 -6.58 -7.73 11.45
N ALA A 135 -6.76 -9.01 11.78
CA ALA A 135 -7.82 -9.50 12.65
C ALA A 135 -7.78 -8.91 14.08
N THR A 136 -6.66 -8.30 14.48
CA THR A 136 -6.40 -7.80 15.84
C THR A 136 -6.69 -6.30 16.01
N HIS A 137 -7.05 -5.56 14.97
CA HIS A 137 -7.22 -4.11 15.03
C HIS A 137 -8.58 -3.63 14.53
N ARG A 138 -9.06 -2.52 15.12
CA ARG A 138 -10.33 -1.88 14.77
C ARG A 138 -10.27 -1.36 13.32
N GLN A 139 -11.15 -1.88 12.48
CA GLN A 139 -11.21 -1.59 11.04
C GLN A 139 -12.04 -0.33 10.80
N MET A 140 -11.42 0.86 10.94
CA MET A 140 -12.09 2.12 10.64
C MET A 140 -11.43 2.79 9.44
N ILE A 141 -12.15 2.81 8.32
CA ILE A 141 -11.82 3.67 7.18
C ILE A 141 -12.45 5.03 7.48
N ASN A 142 -11.61 6.01 7.81
CA ASN A 142 -12.04 7.37 8.05
C ASN A 142 -12.22 8.10 6.71
N LEU A 143 -13.45 8.21 6.19
CA LEU A 143 -13.73 8.93 4.93
C LEU A 143 -14.22 10.37 5.15
N ARG A 144 -13.80 11.01 6.24
CA ARG A 144 -14.17 12.39 6.50
C ARG A 144 -13.52 13.33 5.46
N VAL A 145 -14.35 13.88 4.57
CA VAL A 145 -13.99 15.00 3.70
C VAL A 145 -14.84 16.21 4.10
N GLY A 146 -14.27 17.14 4.88
CA GLY A 146 -14.98 18.35 5.34
C GLY A 146 -15.91 18.16 6.54
N SER A 147 -17.05 18.88 6.57
CA SER A 147 -18.05 18.86 7.65
C SER A 147 -19.14 17.79 7.49
N ALA A 148 -19.20 17.10 6.34
CA ALA A 148 -20.07 15.95 6.14
C ALA A 148 -19.26 14.66 6.34
N GLY A 149 -19.52 13.96 7.44
CA GLY A 149 -18.87 12.68 7.74
C GLY A 149 -19.50 11.55 6.95
N PHE A 150 -18.75 10.93 6.04
CA PHE A 150 -19.11 9.64 5.49
C PHE A 150 -18.09 8.60 5.97
N GLY A 151 -18.58 7.47 6.47
CA GLY A 151 -17.81 6.34 7.00
C GLY A 151 -18.14 5.07 6.19
N ILE A 152 -17.35 3.99 6.28
CA ILE A 152 -17.84 2.69 5.80
C ILE A 152 -18.92 2.23 6.79
N GLY A 153 -20.18 2.50 6.43
CA GLY A 153 -21.35 2.40 7.31
C GLY A 153 -21.70 3.67 8.11
N THR A 154 -21.22 4.85 7.71
CA THR A 154 -21.40 6.21 8.31
C THR A 154 -21.53 6.30 9.86
N GLN A 155 -20.45 6.74 10.53
CA GLN A 155 -20.44 7.10 11.97
C GLN A 155 -21.31 8.35 12.24
N THR A 156 -22.32 8.25 13.10
CA THR A 156 -22.23 8.68 14.52
C THR A 156 -22.88 7.70 15.51
N ASP A 157 -23.82 6.82 15.08
CA ASP A 157 -24.64 5.96 15.96
C ASP A 157 -24.95 4.56 15.35
N THR A 158 -23.95 3.90 14.73
CA THR A 158 -23.99 2.58 14.03
C THR A 158 -25.31 2.17 13.33
N THR A 159 -25.36 2.29 12.00
CA THR A 159 -26.59 1.97 11.21
C THR A 159 -26.57 0.59 10.51
N TYR A 160 -25.49 -0.20 10.49
CA TYR A 160 -25.51 -1.50 9.79
C TYR A 160 -24.50 -2.53 10.33
N PHE A 161 -24.95 -3.78 10.52
CA PHE A 161 -24.15 -4.97 10.76
C PHE A 161 -24.46 -6.08 9.75
N ARG A 162 -23.41 -6.69 9.17
CA ARG A 162 -23.46 -7.91 8.35
C ARG A 162 -22.70 -9.03 9.05
N SER A 163 -23.39 -10.07 9.51
CA SER A 163 -22.75 -11.36 9.80
C SER A 163 -22.84 -12.27 8.58
N PRO A 164 -22.15 -13.43 8.55
CA PRO A 164 -22.32 -14.42 7.50
C PRO A 164 -23.78 -14.91 7.34
N GLY A 165 -24.62 -14.76 8.38
CA GLY A 165 -26.00 -15.24 8.38
C GLY A 165 -27.07 -14.14 8.44
N HIS A 166 -26.77 -12.94 8.95
CA HIS A 166 -27.81 -11.98 9.34
C HIS A 166 -27.46 -10.53 8.98
N PHE A 167 -28.50 -9.72 8.83
CA PHE A 167 -28.42 -8.29 8.57
C PHE A 167 -29.21 -7.56 9.66
N ALA A 168 -28.64 -6.51 10.25
CA ALA A 168 -29.36 -5.69 11.22
C ALA A 168 -29.04 -4.19 11.13
N PHE A 169 -30.06 -3.38 11.44
CA PHE A 169 -29.96 -1.98 11.81
C PHE A 169 -30.12 -1.86 13.33
N TYR A 170 -29.19 -1.17 13.96
CA TYR A 170 -29.24 -0.85 15.39
C TYR A 170 -29.50 0.64 15.59
N GLU A 171 -29.93 0.99 16.80
CA GLU A 171 -30.00 2.35 17.32
C GLU A 171 -29.33 2.37 18.70
N ASP A 172 -28.55 3.41 18.97
CA ASP A 172 -27.93 3.70 20.27
C ASP A 172 -27.13 2.53 20.88
N GLY A 173 -26.11 2.01 20.19
CA GLY A 173 -25.31 0.88 20.67
C GLY A 173 -23.82 0.99 20.34
N THR A 174 -23.07 -0.06 20.64
CA THR A 174 -21.66 -0.18 20.22
C THR A 174 -21.44 -1.43 19.38
N HIS A 175 -20.35 -1.48 18.61
CA HIS A 175 -20.05 -2.65 17.77
C HIS A 175 -19.90 -3.92 18.62
N SER A 176 -20.67 -4.97 18.30
CA SER A 176 -20.51 -6.32 18.83
C SER A 176 -20.06 -7.28 17.72
N THR A 177 -19.17 -8.22 18.05
CA THR A 177 -18.87 -9.38 17.19
C THR A 177 -19.85 -10.53 17.42
N THR A 178 -20.68 -10.44 18.46
CA THR A 178 -21.72 -11.43 18.75
C THR A 178 -22.89 -11.21 17.80
N ASP A 179 -23.42 -12.29 17.24
CA ASP A 179 -24.47 -12.22 16.24
C ASP A 179 -25.75 -11.59 16.80
N LEU A 180 -26.33 -10.63 16.05
CA LEU A 180 -27.53 -9.86 16.42
C LEU A 180 -27.46 -9.10 17.77
N ASP A 181 -26.27 -8.88 18.31
CA ASP A 181 -26.07 -8.13 19.55
C ASP A 181 -25.84 -6.64 19.26
N ALA A 182 -26.72 -5.80 19.80
CA ALA A 182 -26.64 -4.35 19.69
C ALA A 182 -25.71 -3.70 20.75
N ASN A 183 -25.16 -4.49 21.67
CA ASN A 183 -24.24 -4.12 22.75
C ASN A 183 -24.50 -2.74 23.37
N GLY A 184 -25.53 -2.70 24.22
CA GLY A 184 -26.03 -1.49 24.88
C GLY A 184 -27.14 -0.78 24.11
N GLY A 185 -27.31 -1.08 22.81
CA GLY A 185 -28.36 -0.52 21.98
C GLY A 185 -29.53 -1.42 21.69
N THR A 186 -30.33 -0.99 20.71
CA THR A 186 -31.55 -1.67 20.30
C THR A 186 -31.48 -2.08 18.84
N ALA A 187 -31.75 -3.35 18.56
CA ALA A 187 -31.99 -3.79 17.18
C ALA A 187 -33.35 -3.26 16.70
N ARG A 188 -33.31 -2.35 15.73
CA ARG A 188 -34.50 -1.72 15.15
C ARG A 188 -35.06 -2.53 14.00
N LEU A 189 -34.19 -3.05 13.14
CA LEU A 189 -34.56 -3.94 12.03
C LEU A 189 -33.57 -5.10 11.99
N VAL A 190 -34.08 -6.32 11.97
CA VAL A 190 -33.30 -7.55 11.86
C VAL A 190 -33.83 -8.36 10.69
N ILE A 191 -32.95 -8.87 9.83
CA ILE A 191 -33.26 -9.81 8.76
C ILE A 191 -32.44 -11.08 9.02
N LYS A 192 -33.14 -12.18 9.31
CA LYS A 192 -32.51 -13.47 9.55
C LYS A 192 -32.14 -14.18 8.23
N SER A 193 -31.17 -15.11 8.28
CA SER A 193 -30.79 -15.97 7.15
C SER A 193 -31.97 -16.72 6.55
N GLY A 194 -32.94 -17.11 7.39
CA GLY A 194 -34.21 -17.72 6.98
C GLY A 194 -35.22 -16.76 6.35
N GLY A 195 -34.88 -15.49 6.16
CA GLY A 195 -35.72 -14.45 5.56
C GLY A 195 -36.76 -13.85 6.50
N ASN A 196 -36.70 -14.12 7.81
CA ASN A 196 -37.59 -13.50 8.78
C ASN A 196 -37.12 -12.08 9.11
N VAL A 197 -38.03 -11.12 9.05
CA VAL A 197 -37.80 -9.72 9.36
C VAL A 197 -38.40 -9.38 10.73
N GLY A 198 -37.58 -8.89 11.64
CA GLY A 198 -38.00 -8.36 12.94
C GLY A 198 -37.88 -6.85 12.96
N ILE A 199 -38.93 -6.13 13.34
CA ILE A 199 -38.89 -4.70 13.65
C ILE A 199 -39.09 -4.55 15.15
N GLY A 200 -38.09 -3.98 15.83
CA GLY A 200 -38.06 -3.91 17.31
C GLY A 200 -37.89 -5.27 18.00
N THR A 201 -37.54 -6.34 17.27
CA THR A 201 -37.27 -7.66 17.83
C THR A 201 -36.13 -8.35 17.10
N THR A 202 -35.29 -9.07 17.85
CA THR A 202 -34.20 -9.90 17.33
C THR A 202 -34.62 -11.36 17.11
N THR A 203 -35.81 -11.75 17.56
CA THR A 203 -36.32 -13.12 17.50
C THR A 203 -37.67 -13.20 16.77
N PRO A 204 -37.74 -12.77 15.49
CA PRO A 204 -38.97 -12.88 14.72
C PRO A 204 -39.39 -14.35 14.55
N GLY A 205 -40.52 -14.72 15.16
CA GLY A 205 -41.16 -16.03 15.04
C GLY A 205 -41.94 -16.21 13.72
N TYR A 206 -42.20 -15.11 13.02
CA TYR A 206 -42.87 -15.08 11.72
C TYR A 206 -41.99 -14.39 10.67
N LYS A 207 -42.39 -14.49 9.40
CA LYS A 207 -41.68 -13.83 8.28
C LYS A 207 -41.56 -12.32 8.45
N LEU A 208 -42.57 -11.69 9.07
CA LEU A 208 -42.49 -10.33 9.56
C LEU A 208 -43.05 -10.32 10.99
N GLN A 209 -42.29 -9.79 11.94
CA GLN A 209 -42.76 -9.53 13.30
C GLN A 209 -42.42 -8.11 13.69
N VAL A 210 -43.44 -7.35 14.12
CA VAL A 210 -43.27 -6.01 14.70
C VAL A 210 -43.54 -6.12 16.20
N ALA A 211 -42.53 -5.84 17.02
CA ALA A 211 -42.71 -5.71 18.46
C ALA A 211 -43.12 -4.27 18.79
N GLY A 212 -44.43 -4.00 18.72
CA GLY A 212 -45.01 -2.68 18.94
C GLY A 212 -46.19 -2.42 18.02
N THR A 213 -46.59 -1.16 17.91
CA THR A 213 -47.68 -0.76 17.02
C THR A 213 -47.17 -0.62 15.59
N ALA A 214 -47.84 -1.31 14.67
CA ALA A 214 -47.69 -1.07 13.24
C ALA A 214 -48.83 -0.16 12.77
N TYR A 215 -48.50 0.94 12.12
CA TYR A 215 -49.48 1.78 11.43
C TYR A 215 -49.44 1.48 9.93
N MET A 216 -50.59 1.10 9.37
CA MET A 216 -50.77 0.95 7.94
C MET A 216 -51.49 2.19 7.42
N GLY A 217 -50.80 3.05 6.68
CA GLY A 217 -51.38 4.29 6.14
C GLY A 217 -52.44 4.10 5.05
N SER A 218 -52.78 2.85 4.72
CA SER A 218 -53.76 2.46 3.72
C SER A 218 -54.23 1.03 4.02
N TRP A 219 -54.84 0.36 3.04
CA TRP A 219 -55.35 -1.00 3.16
C TRP A 219 -54.26 -2.01 3.56
N LEU A 220 -54.57 -2.80 4.59
CA LEU A 220 -53.88 -4.06 4.87
C LEU A 220 -54.62 -5.18 4.13
N TYR A 221 -53.99 -5.76 3.11
CA TYR A 221 -54.53 -6.94 2.45
C TYR A 221 -54.16 -8.21 3.21
N VAL A 222 -55.16 -9.02 3.54
CA VAL A 222 -54.98 -10.32 4.21
C VAL A 222 -55.60 -11.38 3.32
N HIS A 223 -54.79 -12.36 2.91
CA HIS A 223 -55.23 -13.40 1.97
C HIS A 223 -56.26 -14.35 2.59
N GLU A 224 -56.04 -14.72 3.85
CA GLU A 224 -56.90 -15.65 4.58
C GLU A 224 -57.60 -14.91 5.73
N TYR A 225 -57.24 -15.23 6.97
CA TYR A 225 -57.88 -14.71 8.17
C TYR A 225 -56.92 -13.85 8.99
N VAL A 226 -57.50 -12.95 9.78
CA VAL A 226 -56.79 -12.19 10.82
C VAL A 226 -57.03 -12.87 12.15
N GLN A 227 -55.96 -13.28 12.83
CA GLN A 227 -56.03 -13.73 14.22
C GLN A 227 -55.78 -12.55 15.15
N ILE A 228 -56.64 -12.41 16.16
CA ILE A 228 -56.60 -11.29 17.09
C ILE A 228 -56.46 -11.87 18.49
N GLY A 229 -55.31 -11.60 19.12
CA GLY A 229 -54.95 -12.23 20.38
C GLY A 229 -55.83 -11.79 21.57
N THR A 230 -56.28 -10.53 21.58
CA THR A 230 -57.03 -9.97 22.71
C THR A 230 -58.29 -9.23 22.27
N THR A 231 -58.15 -8.06 21.65
CA THR A 231 -59.27 -7.19 21.32
C THR A 231 -59.11 -6.60 19.93
N LEU A 232 -60.19 -6.64 19.17
CA LEU A 232 -60.35 -5.87 17.95
C LEU A 232 -61.24 -4.67 18.25
N SER A 233 -60.69 -3.46 18.13
CA SER A 233 -61.51 -2.25 18.06
C SER A 233 -61.65 -1.86 16.61
N VAL A 234 -62.85 -1.98 16.07
CA VAL A 234 -63.18 -1.42 14.75
C VAL A 234 -63.82 -0.07 15.01
N GLY A 235 -63.24 0.99 14.42
CA GLY A 235 -63.91 2.29 14.41
C GLY A 235 -65.24 2.16 13.67
N GLN A 236 -66.27 2.89 14.11
CA GLN A 236 -67.44 3.10 13.25
C GLN A 236 -66.98 3.98 12.08
N ASP A 237 -67.49 3.68 10.89
CA ASP A 237 -67.27 4.49 9.68
C ASP A 237 -67.63 5.97 9.88
#